data_AF-A0A7S4WAU1-F1
#
_entry.id   AF-A0A7S4WAU1-F1
#
_cell.length_a   1.000
_cell.length_b   1.000
_cell.length_c   1.000
_cell.angle_alpha   90.00
_cell.angle_beta   90.00
_cell.angle_gamma   90.00
#
_symmetry.space_group_name_H-M   'P 1'
#
loop_
_entity.id
_entity.type
_entity.pdbx_description
1 polymer ?
#
loop_
_entity_poly.entity_id
_entity_poly.type
_entity_poly.pdbx_seq_one_letter_code
_entity_poly.pdbx_strand_id
1 'polypeptide(L)'
;MPSGTVKKWVEEKGFGFILPDDSTQDVFAHRSALVGLTSLSPGNRVTYDIKDDGKGRGKFKAVNIAVTGNGRSPDGHHIFSNLPLGDTPPSTSGAEDGVDFFLHVAGAGQGAKASLEPFIVKSSVGCPFLVISDQQLVSTVPAPLDTEFRHLLGLANAYATGCDSRFAVLLARFEGEMLGHGGELVAAMFQMTRAVDTQVLAPLPMTLGMPTAMGLLVDMRSEPCLSIVRHIMTSVNITKVMWDALPACESLMYQQRPLLTGIRAAAVVDAKKAFRDLPMSAMWVQVPKRLLSGLPRRDHVDTDALQAGNHRVIITPLSSRCAAHALDDIHRMEAIIRSKVPTGGLYAPAQEATDVMLSELVSDPHGLRSLGQQKGWFEASSGARRTAHAVAIQRHIISLRNRRADLGAEQGVVEEMETEVVAALVRAGVTVPEDLSFSATVPCPSPQPLGNFFPWQ
;
A
#
# COMPACT_ATOMS: atom_id res chain seq x y z
N MET A 1 6.36 34.54 15.88
CA MET A 1 5.42 33.74 16.68
C MET A 1 5.98 32.32 16.71
N PRO A 2 6.22 31.73 17.88
CA PRO A 2 6.62 30.32 17.97
C PRO A 2 5.54 29.39 17.38
N SER A 3 5.98 28.29 16.79
CA SER A 3 5.14 27.22 16.24
C SER A 3 5.38 25.89 16.96
N GLY A 4 4.44 24.98 16.79
CA GLY A 4 4.55 23.63 17.35
C GLY A 4 3.41 22.73 16.93
N THR A 5 3.50 21.47 17.37
CA THR A 5 2.52 20.43 17.07
C THR A 5 1.78 20.02 18.33
N VAL A 6 0.45 19.91 18.27
CA VAL A 6 -0.36 19.44 19.39
C VAL A 6 -0.02 17.97 19.66
N LYS A 7 0.66 17.71 20.77
CA LYS A 7 1.09 16.37 21.17
C LYS A 7 -0.05 15.57 21.78
N LYS A 8 -0.91 16.25 22.55
CA LYS A 8 -2.05 15.65 23.23
C LYS A 8 -3.13 16.69 23.48
N TRP A 9 -4.39 16.29 23.31
CA TRP A 9 -5.56 17.09 23.70
C TRP A 9 -6.57 16.19 24.43
N VAL A 10 -7.13 16.68 25.53
CA VAL A 10 -8.17 15.98 26.31
C VAL A 10 -9.44 16.82 26.26
N GLU A 11 -10.34 16.47 25.34
CA GLU A 11 -11.53 17.28 25.03
C GLU A 11 -12.41 17.53 26.27
N GLU A 12 -12.67 16.48 27.06
CA GLU A 12 -13.47 16.55 28.28
C GLU A 12 -12.95 17.58 29.30
N LYS A 13 -11.62 17.77 29.35
CA LYS A 13 -10.97 18.68 30.29
C LYS A 13 -10.55 20.01 29.65
N GLY A 14 -10.71 20.15 28.33
CA GLY A 14 -10.41 21.38 27.59
C GLY A 14 -8.94 21.82 27.64
N PHE A 15 -7.99 20.89 27.80
CA PHE A 15 -6.55 21.22 27.80
C PHE A 15 -5.71 20.16 27.08
N GLY A 16 -4.48 20.56 26.75
CA GLY A 16 -3.50 19.72 26.09
C GLY A 16 -2.09 20.26 26.20
N PHE A 17 -1.19 19.69 25.40
CA PHE A 17 0.21 20.06 25.33
C PHE A 17 0.66 20.20 23.88
N ILE A 18 1.42 21.25 23.59
CA ILE A 18 2.06 21.52 22.32
C ILE A 18 3.54 21.19 22.46
N LEU A 19 4.09 20.42 21.52
CA LEU A 19 5.52 20.25 21.36
C LEU A 19 6.04 21.37 20.45
N PRO A 20 6.84 22.33 20.95
CA PRO A 20 7.43 23.37 20.12
C PRO A 20 8.39 22.79 19.08
N ASP A 21 8.55 23.48 17.95
CA ASP A 21 9.49 23.03 16.92
C ASP A 21 10.96 23.21 17.35
N ASP A 22 11.23 24.25 18.14
CA ASP A 22 12.59 24.65 18.57
C ASP A 22 12.93 24.23 20.01
N SER A 23 12.07 23.46 20.69
CA SER A 23 12.25 23.08 22.09
C SER A 23 11.67 21.70 22.40
N THR A 24 12.35 20.96 23.27
CA THR A 24 11.91 19.66 23.76
C THR A 24 10.97 19.74 24.97
N GLN A 25 10.74 20.94 25.52
CA GLN A 25 9.83 21.14 26.63
C GLN A 25 8.42 21.44 26.14
N ASP A 26 7.47 20.58 26.52
CA ASP A 26 6.05 20.73 26.19
C ASP A 26 5.48 22.05 26.76
N VAL A 27 4.69 22.75 25.95
CA VAL A 27 4.00 23.98 26.33
C VAL A 27 2.52 23.68 26.60
N PHE A 28 2.01 24.14 27.74
CA PHE A 28 0.63 23.90 28.13
C PHE A 28 -0.35 24.72 27.28
N ALA A 29 -1.43 24.08 26.80
CA ALA A 29 -2.50 24.69 26.02
C ALA A 29 -3.87 24.48 26.67
N HIS A 30 -4.70 25.52 26.75
CA HIS A 30 -6.05 25.47 27.30
C HIS A 30 -7.07 26.04 26.31
N ARG A 31 -8.31 25.56 26.33
CA ARG A 31 -9.35 25.97 25.38
C ARG A 31 -9.62 27.47 25.37
N SER A 32 -9.44 28.13 26.51
CA SER A 32 -9.62 29.59 26.64
C SER A 32 -8.56 30.41 25.90
N ALA A 33 -7.47 29.77 25.46
CA ALA A 33 -6.39 30.41 24.71
C ALA A 33 -6.53 30.21 23.19
N LEU A 34 -7.53 29.44 22.73
CA LEU A 34 -7.80 29.20 21.32
C LEU A 34 -8.43 30.43 20.68
N VAL A 35 -7.99 30.75 19.46
CA VAL A 35 -8.56 31.84 18.66
C VAL A 35 -9.38 31.23 17.53
N GLY A 36 -10.71 31.40 17.59
CA GLY A 36 -11.63 30.96 16.53
C GLY A 36 -11.93 29.46 16.48
N LEU A 37 -11.56 28.69 17.51
CA LEU A 37 -11.81 27.24 17.64
C LEU A 37 -12.27 26.87 19.05
N THR A 38 -13.00 25.75 19.17
CA THR A 38 -13.49 25.23 20.46
C THR A 38 -12.61 24.12 21.05
N SER A 39 -11.77 23.48 20.23
CA SER A 39 -10.91 22.34 20.57
C SER A 39 -9.68 22.23 19.65
N LEU A 40 -8.73 21.37 20.01
CA LEU A 40 -7.57 20.97 19.20
C LEU A 40 -7.55 19.45 19.01
N SER A 41 -6.91 18.96 17.95
CA SER A 41 -6.63 17.54 17.76
C SER A 41 -5.13 17.25 17.86
N PRO A 42 -4.71 16.09 18.41
CA PRO A 42 -3.32 15.63 18.29
C PRO A 42 -2.86 15.68 16.83
N GLY A 43 -1.65 16.19 16.58
CA GLY A 43 -1.08 16.40 15.25
C GLY A 43 -1.40 17.75 14.60
N ASN A 44 -2.30 18.58 15.15
CA ASN A 44 -2.54 19.93 14.62
C ASN A 44 -1.27 20.79 14.73
N ARG A 45 -0.94 21.55 13.68
CA ARG A 45 0.08 22.60 13.77
C ARG A 45 -0.54 23.91 14.21
N VAL A 46 0.11 24.56 15.16
CA VAL A 46 -0.36 25.78 15.79
C VAL A 46 0.75 26.82 15.81
N THR A 47 0.37 28.09 15.69
CA THR A 47 1.17 29.19 16.23
C THR A 47 0.53 29.69 17.51
N TYR A 48 1.37 30.21 18.38
CA TYR A 48 0.96 30.72 19.68
C TYR A 48 1.99 31.76 20.13
N ASP A 49 1.61 32.53 21.13
CA ASP A 49 2.56 33.31 21.92
C ASP A 49 2.80 32.60 23.25
N ILE A 50 4.01 32.76 23.79
CA ILE A 50 4.37 32.20 25.09
C ILE A 50 4.15 33.25 26.16
N LYS A 51 3.40 32.89 27.21
CA LYS A 51 3.21 33.72 28.40
C LYS A 51 3.63 32.93 29.64
N ASP A 52 4.25 33.61 30.60
CA ASP A 52 4.48 33.05 31.93
C ASP A 52 3.12 32.74 32.60
N ASP A 53 2.98 31.57 33.20
CA ASP A 53 1.73 31.17 33.86
C ASP A 53 1.46 31.97 35.17
N GLY A 54 2.45 32.72 35.64
CA GLY A 54 2.35 33.60 36.81
C GLY A 54 2.27 32.88 38.14
N LYS A 55 2.40 31.54 38.16
CA LYS A 55 2.33 30.70 39.37
C LYS A 55 3.70 30.27 39.90
N GLY A 56 4.78 30.80 39.32
CA GLY A 56 6.15 30.62 39.82
C GLY A 56 6.77 29.26 39.46
N ARG A 57 8.05 29.31 39.06
CA ARG A 57 8.89 28.25 38.49
C ARG A 57 8.64 27.93 37.02
N GLY A 58 8.93 28.88 36.13
CA GLY A 58 9.37 28.61 34.76
C GLY A 58 8.41 27.80 33.87
N LYS A 59 7.11 27.77 34.19
CA LYS A 59 6.10 27.06 33.39
C LYS A 59 5.47 28.04 32.41
N PHE A 60 5.71 27.78 31.14
CA PHE A 60 5.21 28.56 30.03
C PHE A 60 3.86 27.99 29.55
N LYS A 61 2.90 28.88 29.28
CA LYS A 61 1.62 28.55 28.65
C LYS A 61 1.49 29.22 27.29
N ALA A 62 0.84 28.53 26.36
CA ALA A 62 0.49 29.07 25.07
C ALA A 62 -0.75 29.98 25.19
N VAL A 63 -0.68 31.16 24.57
CA VAL A 63 -1.80 32.10 24.41
C VAL A 63 -1.94 32.48 22.94
N ASN A 64 -3.10 33.02 22.54
CA ASN A 64 -3.40 33.35 21.14
C ASN A 64 -3.17 32.16 20.18
N ILE A 65 -3.58 30.96 20.62
CA ILE A 65 -3.34 29.72 19.89
C ILE A 65 -4.21 29.72 18.65
N ALA A 66 -3.58 29.83 17.50
CA ALA A 66 -4.22 29.72 16.21
C ALA A 66 -3.68 28.48 15.50
N VAL A 67 -4.58 27.67 14.95
CA VAL A 67 -4.17 26.57 14.06
C VAL A 67 -3.70 27.21 12.76
N THR A 68 -2.40 27.18 12.49
CA THR A 68 -1.81 27.72 11.25
C THR A 68 -1.82 26.72 10.10
N GLY A 69 -2.31 25.52 10.38
CA GLY A 69 -2.70 24.58 9.36
C GLY A 69 -3.29 23.33 9.99
N ASN A 70 -4.57 23.07 9.69
CA ASN A 70 -4.95 21.72 9.27
C ASN A 70 -4.45 21.60 7.83
N GLY A 71 -3.14 21.43 7.62
CA GLY A 71 -2.49 21.50 6.30
C GLY A 71 -3.14 22.48 5.31
N ARG A 72 -3.36 23.73 5.72
CA ARG A 72 -4.03 24.75 4.89
C ARG A 72 -3.02 25.85 4.65
N SER A 73 -2.70 26.11 3.38
CA SER A 73 -2.05 27.38 3.01
C SER A 73 -3.04 28.54 3.24
N PRO A 74 -2.62 29.72 3.71
CA PRO A 74 -3.50 30.86 4.02
C PRO A 74 -4.33 31.37 2.83
N ASP A 75 -3.96 30.97 1.60
CA ASP A 75 -4.52 31.53 0.37
C ASP A 75 -5.56 30.63 -0.33
N GLY A 76 -6.10 29.60 0.34
CA GLY A 76 -7.10 28.71 -0.28
C GLY A 76 -6.53 27.83 -1.41
N HIS A 77 -5.21 27.80 -1.53
CA HIS A 77 -4.45 26.99 -2.44
C HIS A 77 -4.41 25.53 -1.94
N HIS A 78 -5.10 24.63 -2.64
CA HIS A 78 -4.90 23.18 -2.50
C HIS A 78 -3.39 22.92 -2.53
N ILE A 79 -2.85 21.98 -1.72
CA ILE A 79 -1.40 21.67 -1.66
C ILE A 79 -0.78 21.38 -3.06
N PHE A 80 -1.63 21.11 -4.04
CA PHE A 80 -1.31 20.92 -5.44
C PHE A 80 -1.52 22.14 -6.38
N SER A 81 -1.86 23.33 -5.90
CA SER A 81 -2.11 24.51 -6.74
C SER A 81 -0.84 25.20 -7.23
N ASN A 82 0.31 24.86 -6.63
CA ASN A 82 1.63 25.29 -7.12
C ASN A 82 2.22 24.35 -8.18
N LEU A 83 1.49 23.30 -8.55
CA LEU A 83 1.79 22.52 -9.74
C LEU A 83 1.04 23.17 -10.90
N PRO A 84 1.64 23.32 -12.09
CA PRO A 84 0.93 23.86 -13.24
C PRO A 84 -0.32 23.03 -13.49
N LEU A 85 -1.47 23.59 -13.16
CA LEU A 85 -2.75 23.20 -13.71
C LEU A 85 -2.67 23.62 -15.18
N GLY A 86 -2.28 22.71 -16.05
CA GLY A 86 -2.49 22.94 -17.48
C GLY A 86 -4.00 23.06 -17.69
N ASP A 87 -4.47 24.27 -17.98
CA ASP A 87 -5.87 24.53 -18.37
C ASP A 87 -6.24 23.88 -19.72
N THR A 88 -5.30 23.16 -20.35
CA THR A 88 -5.51 22.40 -21.57
C THR A 88 -5.93 20.96 -21.26
N PRO A 89 -7.00 20.43 -21.88
CA PRO A 89 -7.28 19.00 -21.81
C PRO A 89 -6.03 18.23 -22.27
N PRO A 90 -5.73 17.07 -21.68
CA PRO A 90 -4.53 16.32 -22.03
C PRO A 90 -4.56 16.09 -23.55
N SER A 91 -3.62 16.72 -24.24
CA SER A 91 -3.20 16.25 -25.54
C SER A 91 -2.70 14.82 -25.38
N THR A 92 -2.52 14.12 -26.48
CA THR A 92 -1.94 12.76 -26.56
C THR A 92 -0.54 12.60 -25.91
N SER A 93 -0.05 13.60 -25.17
CA SER A 93 1.23 13.74 -24.46
C SER A 93 1.17 13.43 -22.95
N GLY A 94 0.05 13.01 -22.37
CA GLY A 94 -0.12 12.88 -20.90
C GLY A 94 0.89 11.99 -20.14
N ALA A 95 1.71 11.19 -20.84
CA ALA A 95 2.83 10.46 -20.24
C ALA A 95 4.05 11.36 -19.94
N GLU A 96 4.30 12.41 -20.75
CA GLU A 96 5.39 13.36 -20.53
C GLU A 96 5.13 14.19 -19.27
N ASP A 97 3.89 14.66 -19.11
CA ASP A 97 3.44 15.41 -17.93
C ASP A 97 3.58 14.59 -16.64
N GLY A 98 3.37 13.27 -16.71
CA GLY A 98 3.49 12.35 -15.57
C GLY A 98 4.95 12.16 -15.09
N VAL A 99 5.91 12.15 -16.01
CA VAL A 99 7.35 12.05 -15.69
C VAL A 99 7.84 13.35 -15.06
N ASP A 100 7.46 14.49 -15.65
CA ASP A 100 7.86 15.80 -15.15
C ASP A 100 7.28 16.07 -13.75
N PHE A 101 6.04 15.61 -13.51
CA PHE A 101 5.45 15.61 -12.17
C PHE A 101 6.24 14.76 -11.16
N PHE A 102 6.65 13.55 -11.54
CA PHE A 102 7.48 12.69 -10.68
C PHE A 102 8.81 13.36 -10.32
N LEU A 103 9.51 13.92 -11.30
CA LEU A 103 10.77 14.63 -11.08
C LEU A 103 10.59 15.85 -10.17
N HIS A 104 9.51 16.61 -10.35
CA HIS A 104 9.18 17.72 -9.46
C HIS A 104 8.96 17.26 -8.02
N VAL A 105 8.19 16.19 -7.80
CA VAL A 105 7.98 15.62 -6.45
C VAL A 105 9.30 15.15 -5.84
N ALA A 106 10.17 14.55 -6.65
CA ALA A 106 11.51 14.12 -6.25
C ALA A 106 12.51 15.29 -6.05
N GLY A 107 12.15 16.53 -6.39
CA GLY A 107 13.07 17.67 -6.37
C GLY A 107 14.22 17.57 -7.39
N ALA A 108 14.02 16.78 -8.45
CA ALA A 108 15.00 16.55 -9.51
C ALA A 108 14.79 17.49 -10.70
N GLY A 109 15.87 17.89 -11.36
CA GLY A 109 15.82 18.72 -12.56
C GLY A 109 15.31 17.95 -13.79
N GLN A 110 14.72 18.67 -14.76
CA GLN A 110 14.18 18.08 -15.99
C GLN A 110 15.21 17.29 -16.83
N GLY A 111 16.50 17.59 -16.67
CA GLY A 111 17.58 16.86 -17.34
C GLY A 111 17.69 15.37 -16.96
N ALA A 112 17.04 14.93 -15.89
CA ALA A 112 17.00 13.53 -15.48
C ALA A 112 16.02 12.67 -16.31
N LYS A 113 15.15 13.28 -17.13
CA LYS A 113 14.12 12.56 -17.89
C LYS A 113 14.69 11.50 -18.83
N ALA A 114 15.70 11.88 -19.62
CA ALA A 114 16.34 10.98 -20.59
C ALA A 114 16.98 9.75 -19.93
N SER A 115 17.52 9.89 -18.71
CA SER A 115 18.09 8.76 -17.96
C SER A 115 17.05 7.80 -17.39
N LEU A 116 15.77 8.19 -17.31
CA LEU A 116 14.69 7.33 -16.83
C LEU A 116 14.06 6.48 -17.93
N GLU A 117 14.04 6.98 -19.18
CA GLU A 117 13.31 6.34 -20.29
C GLU A 117 13.60 4.84 -20.47
N PRO A 118 14.86 4.36 -20.38
CA PRO A 118 15.15 2.93 -20.52
C PRO A 118 14.49 2.08 -19.43
N PHE A 119 14.19 2.66 -18.27
CA PHE A 119 13.71 1.98 -17.07
C PHE A 119 12.21 2.17 -16.83
N ILE A 120 11.47 2.68 -17.82
CA ILE A 120 10.03 2.86 -17.74
C ILE A 120 9.31 1.69 -18.41
N VAL A 121 8.39 1.06 -17.68
CA VAL A 121 7.36 0.19 -18.24
C VAL A 121 6.04 0.96 -18.29
N LYS A 122 5.19 0.70 -19.28
CA LYS A 122 3.85 1.32 -19.37
C LYS A 122 2.76 0.31 -19.07
N SER A 123 1.72 0.76 -18.37
CA SER A 123 0.47 0.01 -18.24
C SER A 123 -0.29 -0.05 -19.56
N SER A 124 -1.40 -0.80 -19.62
CA SER A 124 -2.21 -0.92 -20.84
C SER A 124 -2.85 0.40 -21.27
N VAL A 125 -3.00 1.36 -20.34
CA VAL A 125 -3.50 2.72 -20.63
C VAL A 125 -2.37 3.72 -20.88
N GLY A 126 -1.13 3.25 -21.04
CA GLY A 126 0.02 4.08 -21.37
C GLY A 126 0.61 4.85 -20.18
N CYS A 127 0.16 4.58 -18.95
CA CYS A 127 0.71 5.24 -17.76
C CYS A 127 2.13 4.72 -17.48
N PRO A 128 3.13 5.62 -17.31
CA PRO A 128 4.50 5.21 -17.04
C PRO A 128 4.68 4.74 -15.59
N PHE A 129 5.46 3.69 -15.41
CA PHE A 129 5.95 3.21 -14.11
C PHE A 129 7.46 3.05 -14.19
N LEU A 130 8.18 3.69 -13.27
CA LEU A 130 9.62 3.55 -13.14
C LEU A 130 9.94 2.22 -12.45
N VAL A 131 10.71 1.37 -13.12
CA VAL A 131 11.18 0.09 -12.59
C VAL A 131 12.38 0.32 -11.69
N ILE A 132 12.26 -0.05 -10.42
CA ILE A 132 13.35 0.02 -9.45
C ILE A 132 13.78 -1.39 -9.10
N SER A 133 14.93 -1.79 -9.64
CA SER A 133 15.50 -3.13 -9.51
C SER A 133 16.98 -3.08 -9.86
N ASP A 134 17.83 -3.80 -9.13
CA ASP A 134 19.26 -4.01 -9.45
C ASP A 134 19.47 -5.11 -10.49
N GLN A 135 18.41 -5.87 -10.81
CA GLN A 135 18.38 -6.94 -11.78
C GLN A 135 17.25 -6.71 -12.80
N GLN A 136 17.16 -7.57 -13.82
CA GLN A 136 16.05 -7.49 -14.75
C GLN A 136 14.75 -7.95 -14.07
N LEU A 137 13.84 -7.01 -13.80
CA LEU A 137 12.51 -7.31 -13.25
C LEU A 137 11.46 -7.53 -14.34
N VAL A 138 11.51 -6.76 -15.43
CA VAL A 138 10.57 -6.84 -16.57
C VAL A 138 11.36 -7.16 -17.84
N SER A 139 10.90 -8.10 -18.65
CA SER A 139 11.64 -8.64 -19.80
C SER A 139 12.00 -7.59 -20.85
N THR A 140 11.20 -6.53 -20.98
CA THR A 140 11.44 -5.41 -21.91
C THR A 140 12.20 -4.25 -21.30
N VAL A 141 12.52 -4.29 -20.02
CA VAL A 141 13.32 -3.28 -19.33
C VAL A 141 14.69 -3.88 -19.06
N PRO A 142 15.80 -3.25 -19.48
CA PRO A 142 17.13 -3.78 -19.20
C PRO A 142 17.45 -3.76 -17.70
N ALA A 143 18.34 -4.64 -17.26
CA ALA A 143 18.95 -4.50 -15.94
C ALA A 143 19.86 -3.24 -15.95
N PRO A 144 19.78 -2.36 -14.95
CA PRO A 144 20.62 -1.17 -14.89
C PRO A 144 22.07 -1.51 -14.56
N LEU A 145 23.00 -0.66 -14.99
CA LEU A 145 24.36 -0.61 -14.44
C LEU A 145 24.33 -0.12 -12.99
N ASP A 146 25.34 -0.45 -12.19
CA ASP A 146 25.41 -0.04 -10.77
C ASP A 146 25.26 1.48 -10.53
N THR A 147 25.78 2.30 -11.45
CA THR A 147 25.64 3.77 -11.40
C THR A 147 24.21 4.21 -11.70
N GLU A 148 23.56 3.58 -12.67
CA GLU A 148 22.17 3.84 -13.04
C GLU A 148 21.25 3.39 -11.92
N PHE A 149 21.47 2.19 -11.36
CA PHE A 149 20.69 1.68 -10.24
C PHE A 149 20.77 2.60 -9.02
N ARG A 150 21.97 3.06 -8.63
CA ARG A 150 22.12 4.02 -7.53
C ARG A 150 21.39 5.33 -7.80
N HIS A 151 21.41 5.80 -9.05
CA HIS A 151 20.68 7.00 -9.45
C HIS A 151 19.15 6.80 -9.35
N LEU A 152 18.63 5.70 -9.90
CA LEU A 152 17.21 5.32 -9.85
C LEU A 152 16.72 5.17 -8.40
N LEU A 153 17.49 4.46 -7.57
CA LEU A 153 17.21 4.27 -6.15
C LEU A 153 17.22 5.61 -5.39
N GLY A 154 18.15 6.51 -5.71
CA GLY A 154 18.20 7.86 -5.15
C GLY A 154 16.96 8.69 -5.52
N LEU A 155 16.56 8.66 -6.79
CA LEU A 155 15.36 9.36 -7.26
C LEU A 155 14.08 8.80 -6.63
N ALA A 156 13.93 7.48 -6.54
CA ALA A 156 12.76 6.86 -5.92
C ALA A 156 12.66 7.19 -4.41
N ASN A 157 13.80 7.24 -3.70
CA ASN A 157 13.82 7.70 -2.30
C ASN A 157 13.48 9.18 -2.15
N ALA A 158 13.99 10.03 -3.04
CA ALA A 158 13.64 11.45 -3.07
C ALA A 158 12.16 11.65 -3.38
N TYR A 159 11.59 10.88 -4.30
CA TYR A 159 10.15 10.85 -4.57
C TYR A 159 9.33 10.43 -3.34
N ALA A 160 9.73 9.35 -2.65
CA ALA A 160 9.06 8.93 -1.41
C ALA A 160 9.11 10.03 -0.33
N THR A 161 10.25 10.71 -0.17
CA THR A 161 10.41 11.86 0.74
C THR A 161 9.52 13.05 0.33
N GLY A 162 9.41 13.31 -0.98
CA GLY A 162 8.53 14.32 -1.54
C GLY A 162 7.05 14.02 -1.27
N CYS A 163 6.65 12.75 -1.38
CA CYS A 163 5.31 12.27 -1.01
C CYS A 163 5.05 12.45 0.49
N ASP A 164 6.01 12.08 1.35
CA ASP A 164 5.91 12.19 2.81
C ASP A 164 5.66 13.63 3.26
N SER A 165 6.50 14.56 2.80
CA SER A 165 6.40 15.99 3.12
C SER A 165 5.11 16.67 2.62
N ARG A 166 4.35 16.02 1.73
CA ARG A 166 3.08 16.51 1.16
C ARG A 166 1.84 15.81 1.70
N PHE A 167 2.01 14.87 2.64
CA PHE A 167 0.93 14.01 3.12
C PHE A 167 0.22 13.27 1.96
N ALA A 168 0.99 12.77 0.99
CA ALA A 168 0.42 12.24 -0.24
C ALA A 168 -0.45 10.99 -0.02
N VAL A 169 -1.46 10.81 -0.87
CA VAL A 169 -2.18 9.54 -0.99
C VAL A 169 -1.61 8.74 -2.15
N LEU A 170 -1.14 7.52 -1.86
CA LEU A 170 -0.68 6.57 -2.86
C LEU A 170 -1.66 5.41 -2.96
N LEU A 171 -1.98 5.01 -4.18
CA LEU A 171 -2.48 3.68 -4.48
C LEU A 171 -1.31 2.70 -4.32
N ALA A 172 -1.52 1.64 -3.55
CA ALA A 172 -0.51 0.61 -3.32
C ALA A 172 -1.06 -0.76 -3.69
N ARG A 173 -0.24 -1.56 -4.37
CA ARG A 173 -0.55 -2.93 -4.76
C ARG A 173 0.70 -3.79 -4.68
N PHE A 174 0.53 -5.05 -4.33
CA PHE A 174 1.60 -6.03 -4.21
C PHE A 174 1.26 -7.27 -5.02
N GLU A 175 2.26 -7.82 -5.68
CA GLU A 175 2.18 -9.08 -6.40
C GLU A 175 3.11 -10.11 -5.74
N GLY A 176 2.60 -11.33 -5.63
CA GLY A 176 3.27 -12.44 -4.96
C GLY A 176 2.57 -13.77 -5.22
N GLU A 177 3.25 -14.86 -4.92
CA GLU A 177 2.82 -16.22 -5.28
C GLU A 177 1.67 -16.75 -4.39
N MET A 178 1.71 -16.39 -3.10
CA MET A 178 0.71 -16.74 -2.09
C MET A 178 0.77 -15.73 -0.93
N LEU A 179 0.23 -14.52 -1.15
CA LEU A 179 0.24 -13.47 -0.11
C LEU A 179 -0.36 -13.98 1.21
N GLY A 180 0.17 -13.48 2.32
CA GLY A 180 -0.03 -14.00 3.67
C GLY A 180 1.24 -14.65 4.24
N HIS A 181 1.06 -15.54 5.21
CA HIS A 181 2.15 -16.22 5.90
C HIS A 181 2.85 -17.25 5.00
N GLY A 182 4.19 -17.17 4.94
CA GLY A 182 5.00 -18.07 4.11
C GLY A 182 4.91 -17.79 2.60
N GLY A 183 4.27 -16.70 2.19
CA GLY A 183 4.25 -16.19 0.82
C GLY A 183 5.48 -15.39 0.42
N GLU A 184 5.83 -15.40 -0.87
CA GLU A 184 6.87 -14.54 -1.44
C GLU A 184 6.25 -13.37 -2.20
N LEU A 185 6.60 -12.14 -1.79
CA LEU A 185 6.36 -10.91 -2.52
C LEU A 185 7.41 -10.78 -3.63
N VAL A 186 6.94 -10.48 -4.84
CA VAL A 186 7.79 -10.31 -6.03
C VAL A 186 7.91 -8.84 -6.40
N ALA A 187 6.80 -8.10 -6.36
CA ALA A 187 6.79 -6.69 -6.76
C ALA A 187 5.84 -5.86 -5.89
N ALA A 188 6.20 -4.61 -5.69
CA ALA A 188 5.35 -3.59 -5.09
C ALA A 188 5.14 -2.46 -6.09
N MET A 189 3.91 -1.97 -6.18
CA MET A 189 3.54 -0.88 -7.05
C MET A 189 2.92 0.26 -6.26
N PHE A 190 3.39 1.47 -6.54
CA PHE A 190 2.90 2.69 -5.90
C PHE A 190 2.57 3.73 -6.96
N GLN A 191 1.41 4.37 -6.85
CA GLN A 191 1.05 5.47 -7.72
C GLN A 191 0.33 6.55 -6.92
N MET A 192 0.78 7.80 -7.02
CA MET A 192 0.08 8.91 -6.38
C MET A 192 -1.32 9.08 -6.98
N THR A 193 -2.33 9.22 -6.13
CA THR A 193 -3.69 9.55 -6.55
C THR A 193 -4.16 10.86 -5.94
N ARG A 194 -5.06 11.52 -6.67
CA ARG A 194 -5.77 12.72 -6.24
C ARG A 194 -7.27 12.48 -6.14
N ALA A 195 -7.70 11.22 -6.24
CA ALA A 195 -9.09 10.84 -6.10
C ALA A 195 -9.56 10.83 -4.64
N VAL A 196 -8.65 11.01 -3.69
CA VAL A 196 -8.90 11.04 -2.26
C VAL A 196 -8.23 12.27 -1.66
N ASP A 197 -8.97 13.02 -0.85
CA ASP A 197 -8.46 14.14 -0.09
C ASP A 197 -7.42 13.65 0.94
N THR A 198 -6.28 14.33 1.03
CA THR A 198 -5.15 13.88 1.86
C THR A 198 -5.40 14.00 3.36
N GLN A 199 -6.40 14.78 3.79
CA GLN A 199 -6.63 15.05 5.20
C GLN A 199 -7.86 14.34 5.74
N VAL A 200 -9.00 14.51 5.05
CA VAL A 200 -10.29 13.97 5.52
C VAL A 200 -10.63 12.65 4.85
N LEU A 201 -9.79 12.19 3.92
CA LEU A 201 -9.99 10.97 3.14
C LEU A 201 -11.36 10.93 2.45
N ALA A 202 -11.84 12.09 2.00
CA ALA A 202 -13.05 12.22 1.21
C ALA A 202 -12.75 11.89 -0.26
N PRO A 203 -13.68 11.24 -0.99
CA PRO A 203 -13.54 11.12 -2.44
C PRO A 203 -13.57 12.52 -3.08
N LEU A 204 -12.65 12.79 -4.00
CA LEU A 204 -12.58 14.04 -4.74
C LEU A 204 -13.21 13.88 -6.14
N PRO A 205 -14.02 14.86 -6.61
CA PRO A 205 -14.69 14.76 -7.89
C PRO A 205 -13.73 14.69 -9.08
N MET A 206 -14.21 14.13 -10.19
CA MET A 206 -13.53 13.98 -11.49
C MET A 206 -13.18 15.30 -12.23
N THR A 207 -13.12 16.44 -11.55
CA THR A 207 -12.78 17.72 -12.16
C THR A 207 -11.26 17.85 -12.25
N LEU A 208 -10.68 17.33 -13.32
CA LEU A 208 -9.56 17.89 -14.09
C LEU A 208 -8.93 16.77 -14.93
N GLY A 209 -8.59 17.08 -16.18
CA GLY A 209 -7.75 16.25 -17.05
C GLY A 209 -6.32 16.22 -16.51
N MET A 210 -6.14 15.56 -15.37
CA MET A 210 -4.87 15.55 -14.64
C MET A 210 -3.89 14.57 -15.31
N PRO A 211 -2.59 14.88 -15.32
CA PRO A 211 -1.57 13.92 -15.74
C PRO A 211 -1.71 12.63 -14.94
N THR A 212 -1.67 11.49 -15.62
CA THR A 212 -1.53 10.20 -14.94
C THR A 212 -0.16 10.20 -14.28
N ALA A 213 -0.11 10.35 -12.96
CA ALA A 213 1.16 10.42 -12.24
C ALA A 213 1.99 9.16 -12.54
N MET A 214 3.28 9.33 -12.86
CA MET A 214 4.17 8.18 -12.97
C MET A 214 4.15 7.39 -11.65
N GLY A 215 4.06 6.07 -11.75
CA GLY A 215 4.15 5.18 -10.61
C GLY A 215 5.54 4.57 -10.44
N LEU A 216 5.72 3.81 -9.37
CA LEU A 216 6.88 2.98 -9.11
C LEU A 216 6.50 1.51 -9.26
N LEU A 217 7.37 0.71 -9.88
CA LEU A 217 7.34 -0.76 -9.85
C LEU A 217 8.65 -1.23 -9.21
N VAL A 218 8.58 -1.68 -7.96
CA VAL A 218 9.74 -1.96 -7.11
C VAL A 218 9.94 -3.47 -6.95
N ASP A 219 11.16 -3.96 -7.19
CA ASP A 219 11.51 -5.37 -6.96
C ASP A 219 11.58 -5.67 -5.46
N MET A 220 10.69 -6.53 -4.97
CA MET A 220 10.63 -6.93 -3.55
C MET A 220 11.71 -7.95 -3.18
N ARG A 221 12.50 -8.39 -4.15
CA ARG A 221 13.55 -9.40 -4.01
C ARG A 221 14.95 -8.80 -3.88
N SER A 222 15.05 -7.46 -3.97
CA SER A 222 16.27 -6.69 -3.85
C SER A 222 16.28 -5.91 -2.52
N GLU A 223 17.27 -6.16 -1.67
CA GLU A 223 17.36 -5.53 -0.34
C GLU A 223 17.47 -3.99 -0.43
N PRO A 224 18.26 -3.40 -1.34
CA PRO A 224 18.25 -1.94 -1.53
C PRO A 224 16.86 -1.41 -1.92
N CYS A 225 16.10 -2.14 -2.76
CA CYS A 225 14.76 -1.74 -3.20
C CYS A 225 13.74 -1.76 -2.05
N LEU A 226 13.90 -2.68 -1.09
CA LEU A 226 13.06 -2.72 0.12
C LEU A 226 13.14 -1.43 0.95
N SER A 227 14.21 -0.65 0.85
CA SER A 227 14.32 0.63 1.55
C SER A 227 13.20 1.61 1.15
N ILE A 228 12.84 1.66 -0.14
CA ILE A 228 11.76 2.51 -0.66
C ILE A 228 10.41 2.03 -0.13
N VAL A 229 10.17 0.72 -0.22
CA VAL A 229 8.92 0.10 0.22
C VAL A 229 8.75 0.31 1.72
N ARG A 230 9.82 0.14 2.50
CA ARG A 230 9.83 0.40 3.94
C ARG A 230 9.49 1.86 4.23
N HIS A 231 10.16 2.81 3.58
CA HIS A 231 9.86 4.24 3.74
C HIS A 231 8.38 4.55 3.46
N ILE A 232 7.85 4.12 2.32
CA ILE A 232 6.45 4.38 1.94
C ILE A 232 5.48 3.71 2.92
N MET A 233 5.66 2.42 3.19
CA MET A 233 4.70 1.63 3.96
C MET A 233 4.72 1.97 5.45
N THR A 234 5.86 2.34 6.05
CA THR A 234 5.94 2.71 7.47
C THR A 234 5.64 4.18 7.74
N SER A 235 5.61 5.03 6.72
CA SER A 235 5.26 6.44 6.88
C SER A 235 3.81 6.61 7.35
N VAL A 236 3.61 7.45 8.37
CA VAL A 236 2.28 7.90 8.80
C VAL A 236 1.76 9.10 7.98
N ASN A 237 2.65 9.79 7.27
CA ASN A 237 2.31 10.95 6.44
C ASN A 237 1.85 10.51 5.05
N ILE A 238 2.33 9.38 4.55
CA ILE A 238 1.86 8.82 3.28
C ILE A 238 0.67 7.91 3.56
N THR A 239 -0.51 8.25 3.04
CA THR A 239 -1.67 7.36 3.10
C THR A 239 -1.59 6.34 1.98
N LYS A 240 -1.70 5.04 2.28
CA LYS A 240 -1.71 3.97 1.27
C LYS A 240 -3.11 3.44 1.10
N VAL A 241 -3.74 3.71 -0.03
CA VAL A 241 -5.02 3.09 -0.40
C VAL A 241 -4.74 1.78 -1.11
N MET A 242 -5.21 0.69 -0.52
CA MET A 242 -5.04 -0.68 -0.98
C MET A 242 -6.41 -1.33 -1.15
N TRP A 243 -6.48 -2.39 -1.96
CA TRP A 243 -7.65 -3.24 -2.03
C TRP A 243 -7.32 -4.61 -1.43
N ASP A 244 -8.04 -5.01 -0.39
CA ASP A 244 -7.82 -6.29 0.31
C ASP A 244 -6.40 -6.34 0.93
N ALA A 245 -6.18 -5.46 1.90
CA ALA A 245 -4.83 -5.11 2.36
C ALA A 245 -4.18 -6.18 3.25
N LEU A 246 -4.96 -7.01 3.93
CA LEU A 246 -4.48 -7.93 4.96
C LEU A 246 -3.38 -8.89 4.47
N PRO A 247 -3.55 -9.67 3.38
CA PRO A 247 -2.52 -10.62 2.95
C PRO A 247 -1.19 -9.94 2.59
N ALA A 248 -1.24 -8.75 1.98
CA ALA A 248 -0.05 -7.99 1.66
C ALA A 248 0.65 -7.46 2.93
N CYS A 249 -0.11 -6.97 3.91
CA CYS A 249 0.45 -6.50 5.18
C CYS A 249 1.04 -7.66 6.01
N GLU A 250 0.39 -8.83 6.01
CA GLU A 250 0.91 -10.06 6.61
C GLU A 250 2.25 -10.46 5.97
N SER A 251 2.33 -10.52 4.64
CA SER A 251 3.60 -10.82 3.95
C SER A 251 4.66 -9.77 4.24
N LEU A 252 4.32 -8.47 4.19
CA LEU A 252 5.27 -7.40 4.55
C LEU A 252 5.81 -7.53 5.97
N MET A 253 5.05 -8.11 6.90
CA MET A 253 5.49 -8.28 8.27
C MET A 253 6.31 -9.56 8.49
N TYR A 254 5.87 -10.69 7.90
CA TYR A 254 6.35 -12.02 8.28
C TYR A 254 7.08 -12.79 7.18
N GLN A 255 7.13 -12.25 5.96
CA GLN A 255 7.86 -12.88 4.87
C GLN A 255 9.30 -13.18 5.29
N GLN A 256 9.72 -14.41 5.02
CA GLN A 256 11.09 -14.86 5.25
C GLN A 256 11.88 -15.02 3.95
N ARG A 257 11.20 -15.08 2.80
CA ARG A 257 11.80 -15.26 1.49
C ARG A 257 11.20 -14.34 0.43
N PRO A 258 12.01 -13.85 -0.52
CA PRO A 258 13.47 -14.02 -0.58
C PRO A 258 14.21 -13.19 0.49
N LEU A 259 13.54 -12.20 1.09
CA LEU A 259 14.12 -11.29 2.06
C LEU A 259 13.17 -11.08 3.25
N LEU A 260 13.75 -10.93 4.44
CA LEU A 260 13.05 -10.54 5.65
C LEU A 260 12.70 -9.06 5.59
N THR A 261 11.43 -8.76 5.42
CA THR A 261 10.96 -7.37 5.28
C THR A 261 10.79 -6.68 6.63
N GLY A 262 10.07 -7.32 7.56
CA GLY A 262 9.76 -6.78 8.89
C GLY A 262 9.00 -5.44 8.86
N ILE A 263 8.32 -5.15 7.76
CA ILE A 263 7.67 -3.87 7.48
C ILE A 263 6.32 -3.86 8.18
N ARG A 264 6.17 -2.94 9.14
CA ARG A 264 4.89 -2.66 9.81
C ARG A 264 4.23 -1.50 9.09
N ALA A 265 3.20 -1.81 8.30
CA ALA A 265 2.46 -0.80 7.58
C ALA A 265 1.76 0.17 8.55
N ALA A 266 1.68 1.45 8.16
CA ALA A 266 0.96 2.51 8.88
C ALA A 266 0.11 3.31 7.90
N ALA A 267 -0.94 4.00 8.37
CA ALA A 267 -1.79 4.85 7.53
C ALA A 267 -2.30 4.14 6.26
N VAL A 268 -2.75 2.89 6.40
CA VAL A 268 -3.31 2.11 5.29
C VAL A 268 -4.83 2.24 5.28
N VAL A 269 -5.39 2.49 4.11
CA VAL A 269 -6.82 2.44 3.85
C VAL A 269 -7.10 1.18 3.04
N ASP A 270 -7.77 0.20 3.65
CA ASP A 270 -8.31 -0.91 2.86
C ASP A 270 -9.64 -0.45 2.24
N ALA A 271 -9.58 -0.03 0.97
CA ALA A 271 -10.73 0.46 0.24
C ALA A 271 -11.86 -0.58 0.18
N LYS A 272 -11.55 -1.88 0.25
CA LYS A 272 -12.55 -2.96 0.26
C LYS A 272 -13.53 -2.81 1.44
N LYS A 273 -13.01 -2.44 2.62
CA LYS A 273 -13.81 -2.20 3.84
C LYS A 273 -14.78 -1.02 3.68
N ALA A 274 -14.40 -0.01 2.87
CA ALA A 274 -15.25 1.12 2.54
C ALA A 274 -16.49 0.73 1.70
N PHE A 275 -16.46 -0.46 1.09
CA PHE A 275 -17.48 -0.95 0.16
C PHE A 275 -18.09 -2.29 0.60
N ARG A 276 -18.30 -2.47 1.91
CA ARG A 276 -18.96 -3.66 2.50
C ARG A 276 -18.24 -4.97 2.15
N ASP A 277 -16.91 -4.92 2.08
CA ASP A 277 -16.05 -6.05 1.79
C ASP A 277 -16.28 -6.74 0.43
N LEU A 278 -16.89 -6.03 -0.52
CA LEU A 278 -17.09 -6.54 -1.88
C LEU A 278 -15.75 -6.75 -2.60
N PRO A 279 -15.59 -7.82 -3.39
CA PRO A 279 -14.40 -8.01 -4.20
C PRO A 279 -14.31 -6.95 -5.31
N MET A 280 -13.10 -6.61 -5.75
CA MET A 280 -12.88 -5.58 -6.77
C MET A 280 -13.64 -5.87 -8.07
N SER A 281 -13.76 -7.15 -8.45
CA SER A 281 -14.51 -7.58 -9.64
C SER A 281 -16.00 -7.23 -9.57
N ALA A 282 -16.63 -7.34 -8.39
CA ALA A 282 -18.01 -6.93 -8.17
C ALA A 282 -18.17 -5.40 -8.25
N MET A 283 -17.09 -4.67 -7.99
CA MET A 283 -17.10 -3.21 -7.97
C MET A 283 -17.04 -2.58 -9.35
N TRP A 284 -16.68 -3.32 -10.41
CA TRP A 284 -16.70 -2.81 -11.78
C TRP A 284 -18.10 -2.56 -12.30
N VAL A 285 -19.10 -3.23 -11.73
CA VAL A 285 -20.50 -2.96 -12.00
C VAL A 285 -20.77 -1.50 -11.66
N GLN A 286 -21.20 -0.71 -12.65
CA GLN A 286 -21.46 0.75 -12.58
C GLN A 286 -20.24 1.68 -12.61
N VAL A 287 -19.00 1.18 -12.80
CA VAL A 287 -17.88 2.07 -13.13
C VAL A 287 -18.11 2.61 -14.56
N PRO A 288 -18.05 3.93 -14.80
CA PRO A 288 -18.21 4.50 -16.13
C PRO A 288 -17.21 3.86 -17.12
N LYS A 289 -17.71 3.33 -18.24
CA LYS A 289 -16.88 2.63 -19.25
C LYS A 289 -15.66 3.42 -19.70
N ARG A 290 -15.77 4.75 -19.76
CA ARG A 290 -14.65 5.65 -20.09
C ARG A 290 -13.44 5.53 -19.15
N LEU A 291 -13.66 5.23 -17.87
CA LEU A 291 -12.58 5.07 -16.88
C LEU A 291 -11.90 3.70 -16.96
N LEU A 292 -12.54 2.74 -17.64
CA LEU A 292 -11.98 1.41 -17.89
C LEU A 292 -11.50 1.25 -19.33
N SER A 293 -11.60 2.30 -20.15
CA SER A 293 -11.21 2.27 -21.55
C SER A 293 -9.71 2.01 -21.67
N GLY A 294 -9.33 1.06 -22.54
CA GLY A 294 -7.94 0.65 -22.74
C GLY A 294 -7.43 -0.40 -21.75
N LEU A 295 -8.14 -0.67 -20.65
CA LEU A 295 -7.77 -1.76 -19.75
C LEU A 295 -8.24 -3.10 -20.32
N PRO A 296 -7.39 -4.13 -20.33
CA PRO A 296 -7.78 -5.46 -20.77
C PRO A 296 -8.85 -6.03 -19.85
N ARG A 297 -9.63 -6.99 -20.37
CA ARG A 297 -10.46 -7.81 -19.50
C ARG A 297 -9.55 -8.56 -18.54
N ARG A 298 -9.99 -8.66 -17.29
CA ARG A 298 -9.35 -9.57 -16.35
C ARG A 298 -9.89 -10.95 -16.63
N ASP A 299 -9.11 -11.76 -17.32
CA ASP A 299 -9.41 -13.18 -17.48
C ASP A 299 -9.31 -13.84 -16.10
N HIS A 300 -10.16 -14.83 -15.82
CA HIS A 300 -10.02 -15.63 -14.61
C HIS A 300 -8.76 -16.49 -14.75
N VAL A 301 -7.75 -16.20 -13.94
CA VAL A 301 -6.64 -17.12 -13.71
C VAL A 301 -7.09 -18.06 -12.59
N ASP A 302 -7.13 -19.37 -12.87
CA ASP A 302 -7.39 -20.39 -11.86
C ASP A 302 -6.18 -20.51 -10.93
N THR A 303 -6.09 -19.55 -10.01
CA THR A 303 -5.05 -19.48 -8.99
C THR A 303 -5.17 -20.64 -8.00
N ASP A 304 -6.40 -21.11 -7.72
CA ASP A 304 -6.65 -22.27 -6.86
C ASP A 304 -5.93 -23.52 -7.41
N ALA A 305 -5.98 -23.78 -8.72
CA ALA A 305 -5.29 -24.94 -9.32
C ALA A 305 -3.76 -24.87 -9.22
N LEU A 306 -3.17 -23.69 -9.44
CA LEU A 306 -1.72 -23.51 -9.32
C LEU A 306 -1.26 -23.59 -7.86
N GLN A 307 -2.01 -22.95 -6.96
CA GLN A 307 -1.75 -22.96 -5.53
C GLN A 307 -1.94 -24.35 -4.93
N ALA A 308 -2.94 -25.11 -5.39
CA ALA A 308 -3.14 -26.51 -5.03
C ALA A 308 -1.92 -27.38 -5.35
N GLY A 309 -1.16 -27.06 -6.41
CA GLY A 309 0.08 -27.77 -6.74
C GLY A 309 1.31 -27.30 -5.98
N ASN A 310 1.20 -26.30 -5.10
CA ASN A 310 2.34 -25.54 -4.56
C ASN A 310 3.29 -25.08 -5.69
N HIS A 311 2.71 -24.65 -6.82
CA HIS A 311 3.46 -24.22 -8.00
C HIS A 311 3.67 -22.72 -8.01
N ARG A 312 4.72 -22.31 -8.72
CA ARG A 312 5.02 -20.91 -8.96
C ARG A 312 4.13 -20.36 -10.08
N VAL A 313 3.51 -19.21 -9.85
CA VAL A 313 2.61 -18.48 -10.75
C VAL A 313 3.31 -17.27 -11.38
N ILE A 314 4.24 -16.62 -10.66
CA ILE A 314 4.97 -15.43 -11.11
C ILE A 314 6.40 -15.79 -11.52
N ILE A 315 6.59 -15.84 -12.83
CA ILE A 315 7.91 -16.04 -13.44
C ILE A 315 8.61 -14.69 -13.60
N THR A 316 9.85 -14.61 -13.15
CA THR A 316 10.72 -13.43 -13.28
C THR A 316 11.87 -13.70 -14.26
N PRO A 317 12.24 -12.77 -15.15
CA PRO A 317 11.65 -11.43 -15.32
C PRO A 317 10.20 -11.50 -15.81
N LEU A 318 9.37 -10.59 -15.32
CA LEU A 318 7.97 -10.47 -15.71
C LEU A 318 7.90 -10.21 -17.21
N SER A 319 7.07 -10.96 -17.93
CA SER A 319 6.74 -10.57 -19.30
C SER A 319 6.07 -9.18 -19.30
N SER A 320 6.16 -8.44 -20.41
CA SER A 320 5.46 -7.14 -20.53
C SER A 320 3.96 -7.26 -20.27
N ARG A 321 3.34 -8.39 -20.64
CA ARG A 321 1.93 -8.67 -20.36
C ARG A 321 1.67 -8.87 -18.87
N CYS A 322 2.52 -9.62 -18.16
CA CYS A 322 2.39 -9.82 -16.71
C CYS A 322 2.62 -8.52 -15.95
N ALA A 323 3.63 -7.73 -16.35
CA ALA A 323 3.89 -6.41 -15.77
C ALA A 323 2.68 -5.49 -15.99
N ALA A 324 2.20 -5.34 -17.23
CA ALA A 324 1.02 -4.51 -17.52
C ALA A 324 -0.22 -4.95 -16.74
N HIS A 325 -0.47 -6.26 -16.64
CA HIS A 325 -1.60 -6.78 -15.87
C HIS A 325 -1.53 -6.37 -14.38
N ALA A 326 -0.35 -6.45 -13.76
CA ALA A 326 -0.15 -5.99 -12.39
C ALA A 326 -0.43 -4.48 -12.27
N LEU A 327 0.12 -3.67 -13.17
CA LEU A 327 -0.06 -2.21 -13.18
C LEU A 327 -1.52 -1.79 -13.41
N ASP A 328 -2.24 -2.52 -14.25
CA ASP A 328 -3.62 -2.22 -14.61
C ASP A 328 -4.58 -2.33 -13.40
N ASP A 329 -4.26 -3.14 -12.39
CA ASP A 329 -5.08 -3.24 -11.17
C ASP A 329 -5.05 -1.96 -10.33
N ILE A 330 -3.96 -1.19 -10.37
CA ILE A 330 -3.94 0.16 -9.79
C ILE A 330 -4.95 1.06 -10.51
N HIS A 331 -5.01 1.01 -11.84
CA HIS A 331 -5.95 1.82 -12.61
C HIS A 331 -7.40 1.41 -12.40
N ARG A 332 -7.67 0.11 -12.22
CA ARG A 332 -9.01 -0.38 -11.85
C ARG A 332 -9.42 0.10 -10.47
N MET A 333 -8.51 0.05 -9.50
CA MET A 333 -8.73 0.58 -8.16
C MET A 333 -9.00 2.09 -8.22
N GLU A 334 -8.19 2.83 -8.97
CA GLU A 334 -8.40 4.26 -9.16
C GLU A 334 -9.75 4.59 -9.82
N ALA A 335 -10.15 3.83 -10.84
CA ALA A 335 -11.43 4.00 -11.50
C ALA A 335 -12.61 3.79 -10.54
N ILE A 336 -12.51 2.81 -9.63
CA ILE A 336 -13.50 2.60 -8.57
C ILE A 336 -13.53 3.79 -7.62
N ILE A 337 -12.37 4.19 -7.08
CA ILE A 337 -12.26 5.28 -6.10
C ILE A 337 -12.78 6.60 -6.67
N ARG A 338 -12.53 6.87 -7.95
CA ARG A 338 -12.99 8.09 -8.66
C ARG A 338 -14.48 8.10 -8.97
N SER A 339 -15.13 6.94 -9.07
CA SER A 339 -16.51 6.83 -9.55
C SER A 339 -17.52 6.48 -8.48
N LYS A 340 -17.06 6.01 -7.32
CA LYS A 340 -17.93 5.52 -6.25
C LYS A 340 -17.66 6.25 -4.95
N VAL A 341 -18.74 6.45 -4.21
CA VAL A 341 -18.71 7.05 -2.88
C VAL A 341 -18.67 5.91 -1.84
N PRO A 342 -17.75 5.95 -0.87
CA PRO A 342 -17.71 5.01 0.25
C PRO A 342 -19.03 4.87 1.00
N THR A 343 -19.22 3.72 1.65
CA THR A 343 -20.31 3.54 2.63
C THR A 343 -20.06 4.51 3.79
N GLY A 344 -20.90 5.53 3.95
CA GLY A 344 -20.68 6.60 4.94
C GLY A 344 -19.96 7.85 4.39
N GLY A 345 -19.67 7.90 3.09
CA GLY A 345 -19.20 9.11 2.39
C GLY A 345 -17.70 9.38 2.44
N LEU A 346 -16.96 8.75 3.38
CA LEU A 346 -15.53 8.97 3.61
C LEU A 346 -14.76 7.64 3.66
N TYR A 347 -13.47 7.66 3.36
CA TYR A 347 -12.57 6.53 3.56
C TYR A 347 -11.97 6.47 4.97
N ALA A 348 -12.12 7.52 5.80
CA ALA A 348 -11.61 7.55 7.17
C ALA A 348 -12.11 6.36 8.04
N PRO A 349 -13.40 5.96 8.01
CA PRO A 349 -13.84 4.77 8.75
C PRO A 349 -13.17 3.46 8.26
N ALA A 350 -12.83 3.37 6.97
CA ALA A 350 -12.10 2.23 6.43
C ALA A 350 -10.64 2.24 6.90
N GLN A 351 -10.02 3.42 7.04
CA GLN A 351 -8.71 3.57 7.66
C GLN A 351 -8.72 3.09 9.12
N GLU A 352 -9.68 3.56 9.92
CA GLU A 352 -9.82 3.15 11.33
C GLU A 352 -9.98 1.62 11.47
N ALA A 353 -10.82 1.01 10.62
CA ALA A 353 -11.01 -0.43 10.60
C ALA A 353 -9.76 -1.19 10.12
N THR A 354 -8.94 -0.57 9.27
CA THR A 354 -7.64 -1.11 8.86
C THR A 354 -6.59 -0.96 9.96
N ASP A 355 -6.56 0.14 10.69
CA ASP A 355 -5.64 0.35 11.82
C ASP A 355 -5.90 -0.66 12.95
N VAL A 356 -7.17 -0.99 13.21
CA VAL A 356 -7.53 -2.10 14.11
C VAL A 356 -6.94 -3.42 13.59
N MET A 357 -7.14 -3.74 12.32
CA MET A 357 -6.59 -4.96 11.71
C MET A 357 -5.06 -5.01 11.78
N LEU A 358 -4.37 -3.89 11.55
CA LEU A 358 -2.91 -3.80 11.66
C LEU A 358 -2.43 -3.96 13.12
N SER A 359 -3.18 -3.41 14.09
CA SER A 359 -2.91 -3.62 15.51
C SER A 359 -3.10 -5.08 15.92
N GLU A 360 -4.14 -5.74 15.40
CA GLU A 360 -4.39 -7.16 15.64
C GLU A 360 -3.27 -8.02 15.07
N LEU A 361 -2.84 -7.72 13.84
CA LEU A 361 -1.68 -8.35 13.20
C LEU A 361 -0.43 -8.23 14.08
N VAL A 362 -0.13 -7.03 14.60
CA VAL A 362 0.99 -6.83 15.53
C VAL A 362 0.84 -7.64 16.82
N SER A 363 -0.38 -7.79 17.33
CA SER A 363 -0.68 -8.55 18.55
C SER A 363 -0.71 -10.07 18.35
N ASP A 364 -0.73 -10.53 17.10
CA ASP A 364 -0.71 -11.94 16.71
C ASP A 364 0.58 -12.25 15.92
N PRO A 365 1.77 -12.19 16.55
CA PRO A 365 3.07 -12.33 15.86
C PRO A 365 3.26 -13.68 15.15
N HIS A 366 2.41 -14.65 15.47
CA HIS A 366 2.40 -16.00 14.92
C HIS A 366 1.25 -16.21 13.94
N GLY A 367 0.37 -15.23 13.74
CA GLY A 367 -0.75 -15.32 12.82
C GLY A 367 -1.72 -16.45 13.16
N LEU A 368 -1.86 -16.83 14.43
CA LEU A 368 -2.71 -17.95 14.84
C LEU A 368 -4.20 -17.67 14.56
N ARG A 369 -4.62 -16.40 14.61
CA ARG A 369 -5.97 -16.01 14.19
C ARG A 369 -6.17 -16.24 12.70
N SER A 370 -5.20 -15.83 11.89
CA SER A 370 -5.20 -16.01 10.42
C SER A 370 -5.22 -17.50 10.07
N LEU A 371 -4.41 -18.30 10.77
CA LEU A 371 -4.36 -19.76 10.64
C LEU A 371 -5.72 -20.41 10.97
N GLY A 372 -6.38 -19.96 12.05
CA GLY A 372 -7.73 -20.41 12.41
C GLY A 372 -8.79 -20.08 11.35
N GLN A 373 -8.72 -18.90 10.73
CA GLN A 373 -9.61 -18.54 9.61
C GLN A 373 -9.37 -19.43 8.38
N GLN A 374 -8.10 -19.70 8.05
CA GLN A 374 -7.74 -20.61 6.97
C GLN A 374 -8.25 -22.04 7.22
N LYS A 375 -8.22 -22.53 8.47
CA LYS A 375 -8.81 -23.83 8.83
C LYS A 375 -10.30 -23.89 8.50
N GLY A 376 -11.06 -22.86 8.85
CA GLY A 376 -12.49 -22.80 8.52
C GLY A 376 -12.75 -22.87 7.00
N TRP A 377 -11.94 -22.19 6.18
CA TRP A 377 -12.04 -22.28 4.73
C TRP A 377 -11.62 -23.64 4.17
N PHE A 378 -10.57 -24.24 4.73
CA PHE A 378 -10.15 -25.60 4.39
C PHE A 378 -11.28 -26.60 4.65
N GLU A 379 -11.92 -26.54 5.81
CA GLU A 379 -13.03 -27.42 6.19
C GLU A 379 -14.25 -27.25 5.26
N ALA A 380 -14.59 -26.01 4.90
CA ALA A 380 -15.71 -25.68 4.03
C ALA A 380 -15.47 -25.94 2.53
N SER A 381 -14.24 -26.25 2.13
CA SER A 381 -13.85 -26.40 0.72
C SER A 381 -13.68 -27.87 0.30
N SER A 382 -13.77 -28.10 -1.02
CA SER A 382 -13.52 -29.39 -1.68
C SER A 382 -12.63 -29.23 -2.92
N GLY A 383 -12.05 -30.34 -3.41
CA GLY A 383 -11.26 -30.35 -4.66
C GLY A 383 -10.01 -29.45 -4.60
N ALA A 384 -9.68 -28.80 -5.73
CA ALA A 384 -8.50 -27.96 -5.87
C ALA A 384 -8.45 -26.83 -4.83
N ARG A 385 -9.59 -26.17 -4.54
CA ARG A 385 -9.66 -25.12 -3.52
C ARG A 385 -9.31 -25.62 -2.12
N ARG A 386 -9.77 -26.83 -1.75
CA ARG A 386 -9.38 -27.44 -0.47
C ARG A 386 -7.88 -27.68 -0.41
N THR A 387 -7.30 -28.20 -1.49
CA THR A 387 -5.85 -28.44 -1.59
C THR A 387 -5.07 -27.12 -1.53
N ALA A 388 -5.53 -26.05 -2.18
CA ALA A 388 -4.91 -24.73 -2.11
C ALA A 388 -4.89 -24.18 -0.67
N HIS A 389 -6.01 -24.29 0.07
CA HIS A 389 -6.03 -23.93 1.48
C HIS A 389 -5.10 -24.82 2.33
N ALA A 390 -5.03 -26.12 2.04
CA ALA A 390 -4.08 -27.02 2.71
C ALA A 390 -2.62 -26.60 2.47
N VAL A 391 -2.28 -26.18 1.25
CA VAL A 391 -0.94 -25.64 0.93
C VAL A 391 -0.69 -24.34 1.71
N ALA A 392 -1.64 -23.40 1.73
CA ALA A 392 -1.51 -22.15 2.48
C ALA A 392 -1.27 -22.39 3.98
N ILE A 393 -2.07 -23.28 4.59
CA ILE A 393 -1.94 -23.67 6.01
C ILE A 393 -0.56 -24.32 6.25
N GLN A 394 -0.16 -25.28 5.41
CA GLN A 394 1.13 -25.96 5.59
C GLN A 394 2.30 -24.98 5.47
N ARG A 395 2.25 -24.04 4.52
CA ARG A 395 3.27 -22.98 4.37
C ARG A 395 3.30 -22.06 5.59
N HIS A 396 2.14 -21.72 6.17
CA HIS A 396 2.07 -20.95 7.41
C HIS A 396 2.72 -21.72 8.57
N ILE A 397 2.38 -23.00 8.76
CA ILE A 397 2.94 -23.85 9.84
C ILE A 397 4.46 -23.99 9.71
N ILE A 398 4.97 -24.25 8.51
CA ILE A 398 6.42 -24.26 8.25
C ILE A 398 7.04 -22.89 8.56
N SER A 399 6.39 -21.79 8.20
CA SER A 399 6.84 -20.44 8.58
C SER A 399 6.89 -20.22 10.09
N LEU A 400 5.98 -20.82 10.88
CA LEU A 400 6.03 -20.77 12.34
C LEU A 400 7.26 -21.47 12.90
N ARG A 401 7.55 -22.67 12.38
CA ARG A 401 8.75 -23.44 12.76
C ARG A 401 10.03 -22.71 12.41
N ASN A 402 10.11 -22.17 11.19
CA ASN A 402 11.28 -21.43 10.72
C ASN A 402 11.52 -20.15 11.54
N ARG A 403 10.47 -19.55 12.11
CA ARG A 403 10.57 -18.41 13.04
C ARG A 403 10.74 -18.80 14.50
N ARG A 404 10.74 -20.11 14.82
CA ARG A 404 10.75 -20.64 16.18
C ARG A 404 9.65 -20.01 17.05
N ALA A 405 8.44 -19.96 16.50
CA ALA A 405 7.28 -19.42 17.18
C ALA A 405 6.98 -20.17 18.48
N ASP A 406 6.66 -19.44 19.55
CA ASP A 406 6.17 -20.03 20.80
C ASP A 406 4.65 -20.06 20.75
N LEU A 407 4.09 -21.26 20.55
CA LEU A 407 2.64 -21.44 20.36
C LEU A 407 1.89 -21.62 21.69
N GLY A 408 2.61 -21.81 22.80
CA GLY A 408 2.01 -22.01 24.12
C GLY A 408 0.89 -23.07 24.12
N ALA A 409 -0.31 -22.67 24.54
CA ALA A 409 -1.48 -23.55 24.63
C ALA A 409 -2.03 -24.00 23.26
N GLU A 410 -1.73 -23.26 22.18
CA GLU A 410 -2.22 -23.55 20.83
C GLU A 410 -1.38 -24.60 20.09
N GLN A 411 -0.27 -25.05 20.70
CA GLN A 411 0.63 -26.04 20.10
C GLN A 411 -0.12 -27.30 19.63
N GLY A 412 -0.98 -27.87 20.47
CA GLY A 412 -1.74 -29.07 20.12
C GLY A 412 -2.75 -28.84 19.00
N VAL A 413 -3.37 -27.66 18.93
CA VAL A 413 -4.32 -27.28 17.88
C VAL A 413 -3.61 -27.17 16.53
N VAL A 414 -2.40 -26.59 16.51
CA VAL A 414 -1.59 -26.47 15.30
C VAL A 414 -1.08 -27.84 14.83
N GLU A 415 -0.69 -28.73 15.73
CA GLU A 415 -0.26 -30.10 15.40
C GLU A 415 -1.41 -30.96 14.84
N GLU A 416 -2.60 -30.85 15.41
CA GLU A 416 -3.81 -31.51 14.90
C GLU A 416 -4.15 -30.99 13.49
N MET A 417 -4.17 -29.66 13.33
CA MET A 417 -4.42 -29.02 12.03
C MET A 417 -3.40 -29.45 10.98
N GLU A 418 -2.11 -29.50 11.33
CA GLU A 418 -1.06 -29.96 10.45
C GLU A 418 -1.31 -31.40 9.99
N THR A 419 -1.66 -32.28 10.92
CA THR A 419 -1.95 -33.70 10.62
C THR A 419 -3.07 -33.81 9.58
N GLU A 420 -4.13 -33.02 9.73
CA GLU A 420 -5.25 -32.99 8.78
C GLU A 420 -4.83 -32.47 7.39
N VAL A 421 -4.10 -31.35 7.34
CA VAL A 421 -3.71 -30.75 6.04
C VAL A 421 -2.65 -31.59 5.34
N VAL A 422 -1.67 -32.15 6.06
CA VAL A 422 -0.67 -33.07 5.49
C VAL A 422 -1.36 -34.30 4.92
N ALA A 423 -2.34 -34.88 5.62
CA ALA A 423 -3.11 -35.99 5.08
C ALA A 423 -3.87 -35.61 3.80
N ALA A 424 -4.40 -34.38 3.72
CA ALA A 424 -5.04 -33.87 2.50
C ALA A 424 -4.04 -33.67 1.35
N LEU A 425 -2.86 -33.12 1.63
CA LEU A 425 -1.79 -32.91 0.65
C LEU A 425 -1.24 -34.23 0.11
N VAL A 426 -1.03 -35.24 0.98
CA VAL A 426 -0.61 -36.59 0.58
C VAL A 426 -1.63 -37.24 -0.36
N ARG A 427 -2.93 -37.14 -0.05
CA ARG A 427 -3.99 -37.64 -0.94
C ARG A 427 -4.01 -36.91 -2.29
N ALA A 428 -3.63 -35.64 -2.31
CA ALA A 428 -3.54 -34.84 -3.53
C ALA A 428 -2.22 -35.02 -4.29
N GLY A 429 -1.23 -35.74 -3.73
CA GLY A 429 0.11 -35.88 -4.31
C GLY A 429 0.93 -34.60 -4.31
N VAL A 430 0.70 -33.71 -3.34
CA VAL A 430 1.32 -32.38 -3.25
C VAL A 430 2.30 -32.34 -2.07
N THR A 431 3.46 -31.73 -2.30
CA THR A 431 4.49 -31.54 -1.26
C THR A 431 4.78 -30.05 -1.08
N VAL A 432 4.85 -29.61 0.18
CA VAL A 432 5.34 -28.28 0.55
C VAL A 432 6.71 -28.43 1.20
N PRO A 433 7.80 -27.99 0.55
CA PRO A 433 9.15 -28.04 1.11
C PRO A 433 9.29 -27.22 2.41
N GLU A 434 10.10 -27.71 3.35
CA GLU A 434 10.44 -27.01 4.61
C GLU A 434 11.07 -25.63 4.40
N ASP A 435 11.74 -25.47 3.26
CA ASP A 435 12.37 -24.24 2.87
C ASP A 435 11.37 -23.26 2.21
N LEU A 436 10.08 -23.63 2.14
CA LEU A 436 8.99 -22.87 1.53
C LEU A 436 9.16 -22.60 0.02
N SER A 437 10.09 -23.29 -0.65
CA SER A 437 10.20 -23.21 -2.10
C SER A 437 8.94 -23.76 -2.79
N PHE A 438 8.67 -23.27 -3.99
CA PHE A 438 7.63 -23.79 -4.85
C PHE A 438 8.14 -25.04 -5.59
N SER A 439 7.24 -25.98 -5.87
CA SER A 439 7.58 -27.19 -6.61
C SER A 439 8.00 -26.85 -8.05
N ALA A 440 9.13 -27.40 -8.48
CA ALA A 440 9.67 -27.22 -9.83
C ALA A 440 9.15 -28.24 -10.86
N THR A 441 8.36 -29.24 -10.43
CA THR A 441 8.09 -30.44 -11.23
C THR A 441 7.02 -30.32 -12.30
N VAL A 442 6.40 -29.15 -12.51
CA VAL A 442 5.62 -28.88 -13.72
C VAL A 442 5.89 -27.42 -14.11
N PRO A 443 6.38 -27.11 -15.33
CA PRO A 443 6.38 -25.73 -15.78
C PRO A 443 4.94 -25.24 -15.72
N CYS A 444 4.72 -24.02 -15.23
CA CYS A 444 3.47 -23.29 -15.48
C CYS A 444 3.06 -23.62 -16.91
N PRO A 445 1.85 -24.20 -17.17
CA PRO A 445 1.43 -24.42 -18.54
C PRO A 445 1.69 -23.10 -19.24
N SER A 446 2.44 -23.16 -20.36
CA SER A 446 2.61 -21.99 -21.22
C SER A 446 1.24 -21.34 -21.31
N PRO A 447 1.09 -20.00 -21.16
CA PRO A 447 -0.21 -19.38 -21.30
C PRO A 447 -0.72 -19.85 -22.64
N GLN A 448 -1.62 -20.83 -22.63
CA GLN A 448 -2.21 -21.28 -23.85
C GLN A 448 -2.87 -20.00 -24.37
N PRO A 449 -2.77 -19.69 -25.66
CA PRO A 449 -3.77 -18.81 -26.22
C PRO A 449 -5.07 -19.55 -25.93
N LEU A 450 -5.74 -19.20 -24.83
CA LEU A 450 -7.05 -19.70 -24.49
C LEU A 450 -7.91 -19.11 -25.60
N GLY A 451 -8.03 -19.89 -26.67
CA GLY A 451 -8.86 -19.60 -27.80
C GLY A 451 -10.25 -19.35 -27.26
N ASN A 452 -10.87 -18.28 -27.74
CA ASN A 452 -12.30 -18.00 -27.73
C ASN A 452 -13.16 -19.02 -26.97
N PHE A 453 -13.18 -18.96 -25.64
CA PHE A 453 -14.25 -19.54 -24.84
C PHE A 453 -15.01 -18.38 -24.20
N PHE A 454 -15.95 -17.84 -24.97
CA PHE A 454 -17.18 -17.19 -24.49
C PHE A 454 -18.19 -18.30 -24.07
N PRO A 455 -19.37 -18.01 -23.47
CA PRO A 455 -19.77 -16.96 -22.51
C PRO A 455 -20.59 -17.50 -21.29
N TRP A 456 -20.92 -16.59 -20.35
CA TRP A 456 -21.95 -16.65 -19.27
C TRP A 456 -21.60 -17.48 -18.01
N GLN A 457 -21.94 -17.07 -16.78
CA GLN A 457 -22.99 -16.18 -16.26
C GLN A 457 -22.48 -15.20 -15.20
#